data_AF-A0A970DBF1-F1
#
_entry.id   AF-A0A970DBF1-F1
#
_cell.length_a   1.000
_cell.length_b   1.000
_cell.length_c   1.000
_cell.angle_alpha   90.00
_cell.angle_beta   90.00
_cell.angle_gamma   90.00
#
_symmetry.space_group_name_H-M   'P 1'
#
loop_
_entity.id
_entity.type
_entity.pdbx_description
1 polymer ?
#
loop_
_entity_poly.entity_id
_entity_poly.type
_entity_poly.pdbx_seq_one_letter_code
_entity_poly.pdbx_strand_id
1 'polypeptide(L)'
;MHWSDYLVLGLLIGGYLAYYIRQKRKSQRRSRPGAFRPLSRKEQVASRLLQAQGYTVDEHHRVVPVVYSVEDKERRFVHEGGFMASYRGKNYLVKIKRRSAAPPSSAAMRRELLLDYLLFQPAGILLFDEERERFQLIHFSPGEVSVKENRLLQLGLLLLIAVGVAFLYRLLFAGGN
;
A
#
# COMPACT_ATOMS: atom_id res chain seq x y z
N MET A 1 -6.24 -19.42 37.80
CA MET A 1 -6.47 -18.66 36.55
C MET A 1 -7.95 -18.53 36.37
N HIS A 2 -8.47 -17.33 36.56
CA HIS A 2 -9.90 -17.08 36.44
C HIS A 2 -10.24 -16.99 34.96
N TRP A 3 -11.45 -17.41 34.59
CA TRP A 3 -11.97 -17.35 33.21
C TRP A 3 -11.81 -15.96 32.56
N SER A 4 -11.74 -14.92 33.40
CA SER A 4 -11.40 -13.54 33.03
C SER A 4 -10.09 -13.40 32.25
N ASP A 5 -9.06 -14.20 32.56
CA ASP A 5 -7.72 -14.03 32.00
C ASP A 5 -7.68 -14.44 30.52
N TYR A 6 -8.42 -15.50 30.17
CA TYR A 6 -8.60 -15.94 28.78
C TYR A 6 -9.44 -14.97 27.95
N LEU A 7 -10.41 -14.29 28.57
CA LEU A 7 -11.21 -13.27 27.91
C LEU A 7 -10.37 -12.04 27.56
N VAL A 8 -9.49 -11.59 28.47
CA VAL A 8 -8.58 -10.47 28.21
C VAL A 8 -7.58 -10.81 27.11
N LEU A 9 -7.03 -12.03 27.10
CA LEU A 9 -6.10 -12.47 26.06
C LEU A 9 -6.78 -12.56 24.68
N GLY A 10 -8.00 -13.12 24.63
CA GLY A 10 -8.80 -13.16 23.40
C GLY A 10 -9.12 -11.77 22.86
N LEU A 11 -9.40 -10.81 23.75
CA LEU A 11 -9.69 -9.42 23.38
C LEU A 11 -8.45 -8.71 22.79
N LEU A 12 -7.27 -8.96 23.35
CA LEU A 12 -6.01 -8.39 22.83
C LEU A 12 -5.65 -8.96 21.46
N ILE A 13 -5.75 -10.28 21.28
CA ILE A 13 -5.48 -10.94 19.99
C ILE A 13 -6.50 -10.51 18.93
N GLY A 14 -7.79 -10.51 19.30
CA GLY A 14 -8.87 -10.06 18.41
C GLY A 14 -8.73 -8.59 18.01
N GLY A 15 -8.36 -7.72 18.96
CA GLY A 15 -8.09 -6.30 18.72
C GLY A 15 -6.90 -6.08 17.78
N TYR A 16 -5.80 -6.80 17.99
CA TYR A 16 -4.63 -6.74 17.12
C TYR A 16 -4.93 -7.24 15.70
N LEU A 17 -5.65 -8.36 15.57
CA LEU A 17 -6.05 -8.91 14.27
C LEU A 17 -7.02 -7.98 13.53
N ALA A 18 -7.99 -7.39 14.25
CA ALA A 18 -8.91 -6.41 13.70
C ALA A 18 -8.19 -5.12 13.24
N TYR A 19 -7.19 -4.66 14.00
CA TYR A 19 -6.32 -3.54 13.62
C TYR A 19 -5.55 -3.86 12.33
N TYR A 20 -4.91 -5.03 12.26
CA TYR A 20 -4.14 -5.47 11.09
C TYR A 20 -5.03 -5.59 9.83
N ILE A 21 -6.23 -6.16 9.95
CA ILE A 21 -7.20 -6.26 8.86
C ILE A 21 -7.71 -4.87 8.44
N ARG A 22 -8.01 -3.97 9.39
CA ARG A 22 -8.43 -2.59 9.10
C ARG A 22 -7.36 -1.81 8.36
N GLN A 23 -6.09 -1.97 8.72
CA GLN A 23 -4.97 -1.30 8.06
C GLN A 23 -4.84 -1.72 6.60
N LYS A 24 -4.99 -3.03 6.30
CA LYS A 24 -5.05 -3.53 4.91
C LYS A 24 -6.30 -3.10 4.15
N ARG A 25 -7.46 -2.98 4.81
CA ARG A 25 -8.71 -2.52 4.17
C ARG A 25 -8.76 -1.01 3.93
N LYS A 26 -7.99 -0.19 4.67
CA LYS A 26 -7.88 1.25 4.43
C LYS A 26 -7.17 1.57 3.11
N SER A 27 -6.26 0.71 2.66
CA SER A 27 -5.63 0.73 1.32
C SER A 27 -6.63 0.49 0.19
N GLN A 28 -7.67 -0.33 0.44
CA GLN A 28 -8.74 -0.60 -0.50
C GLN A 28 -9.93 0.36 -0.40
N ARG A 29 -9.88 1.40 0.45
CA ARG A 29 -10.89 2.47 0.41
C ARG A 29 -10.71 3.23 -0.88
N ARG A 30 -11.39 2.70 -1.90
CA ARG A 30 -11.65 3.23 -3.22
C ARG A 30 -11.70 4.75 -3.11
N SER A 31 -10.70 5.39 -3.69
CA SER A 31 -10.78 6.79 -4.11
C SER A 31 -12.17 6.95 -4.71
N ARG A 32 -12.98 7.81 -4.08
CA ARG A 32 -14.31 8.17 -4.56
C ARG A 32 -14.22 8.54 -6.04
N PRO A 33 -15.29 8.35 -6.82
CA PRO A 33 -15.36 8.83 -8.20
C PRO A 33 -15.27 10.37 -8.20
N GLY A 34 -14.05 10.90 -8.14
CA GLY A 34 -13.77 12.30 -8.40
C GLY A 34 -13.73 12.49 -9.91
N ALA A 35 -14.10 13.69 -10.35
CA ALA A 35 -14.21 14.15 -11.72
C ALA A 35 -13.40 13.30 -12.73
N PHE A 36 -14.14 12.49 -13.49
CA PHE A 36 -13.55 11.56 -14.43
C PHE A 36 -13.20 12.28 -15.72
N ARG A 37 -11.92 12.23 -16.11
CA ARG A 37 -11.51 12.62 -17.45
C ARG A 37 -11.49 11.38 -18.36
N PRO A 38 -12.12 11.42 -19.54
CA PRO A 38 -12.05 10.34 -20.50
C PRO A 38 -10.62 10.14 -21.01
N LEU A 39 -10.29 8.90 -21.39
CA LEU A 39 -9.01 8.57 -22.02
C LEU A 39 -8.79 9.41 -23.29
N SER A 40 -7.61 10.02 -23.37
CA SER A 40 -7.07 10.60 -24.59
C SER A 40 -6.92 9.53 -25.67
N ARG A 41 -6.86 9.93 -26.95
CA ARG A 41 -6.66 8.99 -28.08
C ARG A 41 -5.45 8.06 -27.87
N LYS A 42 -4.36 8.59 -27.31
CA LYS A 42 -3.14 7.83 -26.98
C LYS A 42 -3.37 6.78 -25.89
N GLU A 43 -4.15 7.14 -24.88
CA GLU A 43 -4.52 6.26 -23.78
C GLU A 43 -5.51 5.19 -24.22
N GLN A 44 -6.36 5.49 -25.21
CA GLN A 44 -7.23 4.49 -25.84
C GLN A 44 -6.43 3.45 -26.63
N VAL A 45 -5.31 3.81 -27.26
CA VAL A 45 -4.44 2.82 -27.92
C VAL A 45 -3.82 1.90 -26.86
N ALA A 46 -3.28 2.49 -25.79
CA ALA A 46 -2.72 1.72 -24.68
C ALA A 46 -3.76 0.82 -24.00
N SER A 47 -5.00 1.30 -23.81
CA SER A 47 -6.07 0.51 -23.21
C SER A 47 -6.44 -0.70 -24.08
N ARG A 48 -6.56 -0.51 -25.40
CA ARG A 48 -6.84 -1.61 -26.34
C ARG A 48 -5.73 -2.66 -26.35
N LEU A 49 -4.46 -2.24 -26.32
CA LEU A 49 -3.33 -3.17 -26.23
C LEU A 49 -3.36 -3.98 -24.93
N LEU A 50 -3.69 -3.35 -23.80
CA LEU A 50 -3.84 -4.05 -22.52
C LEU A 50 -5.04 -5.00 -22.52
N GLN A 51 -6.18 -4.58 -23.08
CA GLN A 51 -7.35 -5.44 -23.23
C GLN A 51 -7.05 -6.67 -24.09
N ALA A 52 -6.31 -6.51 -25.19
CA ALA A 52 -5.84 -7.63 -26.02
C ALA A 52 -4.91 -8.60 -25.26
N GLN A 53 -4.20 -8.12 -24.24
CA GLN A 53 -3.36 -8.92 -23.34
C GLN A 53 -4.14 -9.52 -22.16
N GLY A 54 -5.47 -9.34 -22.10
CA GLY A 54 -6.34 -9.89 -21.06
C GLY A 54 -6.47 -9.04 -19.80
N TYR A 55 -6.08 -7.76 -19.85
CA TYR A 55 -6.31 -6.81 -18.76
C TYR A 55 -7.71 -6.21 -18.85
N THR A 56 -8.34 -6.00 -17.71
CA THR A 56 -9.56 -5.18 -17.61
C THR A 56 -9.16 -3.73 -17.34
N VAL A 57 -9.46 -2.82 -18.25
CA VAL A 57 -9.07 -1.40 -18.12
C VAL A 57 -10.22 -0.57 -17.59
N ASP A 58 -9.94 0.32 -16.64
CA ASP A 58 -10.85 1.40 -16.23
C ASP A 58 -10.64 2.59 -17.19
N GLU A 59 -11.69 2.97 -17.90
CA GLU A 59 -11.64 4.03 -18.92
C GLU A 59 -11.63 5.45 -18.33
N HIS A 60 -11.52 5.56 -17.02
CA HIS A 60 -11.45 6.83 -16.33
C HIS A 60 -10.15 7.00 -15.55
N HIS A 61 -9.64 8.23 -15.56
CA HIS A 61 -8.53 8.61 -14.70
C HIS A 61 -8.96 8.59 -13.25
N ARG A 62 -8.14 7.97 -12.41
CA ARG A 62 -8.37 7.99 -10.97
C ARG A 62 -7.72 9.24 -10.41
N VAL A 63 -8.51 10.02 -9.70
CA VAL A 63 -8.03 11.22 -9.01
C VAL A 63 -7.98 11.00 -7.50
N VAL A 64 -6.94 11.55 -6.86
CA VAL A 64 -6.78 11.50 -5.40
C VAL A 64 -6.80 12.91 -4.85
N PRO A 65 -7.78 13.29 -4.02
CA PRO A 65 -7.76 14.57 -3.34
C PRO A 65 -6.69 14.54 -2.25
N VAL A 66 -5.76 15.49 -2.29
CA VAL A 66 -4.71 15.67 -1.30
C VAL A 66 -5.02 16.92 -0.49
N VAL A 67 -5.03 16.76 0.83
CA VAL A 67 -5.19 17.84 1.79
C VAL A 67 -3.86 18.02 2.51
N TYR A 68 -3.37 19.25 2.57
CA TYR A 68 -2.16 19.61 3.32
C TYR A 68 -2.40 20.88 4.11
N SER A 69 -1.76 21.04 5.25
CA SER A 69 -1.85 22.23 6.09
C SER A 69 -0.51 22.94 6.16
N VAL A 70 -0.55 24.28 6.14
CA VAL A 70 0.59 25.15 6.40
C VAL A 70 0.13 26.18 7.41
N GLU A 71 0.76 26.24 8.59
CA GLU A 71 0.40 27.18 9.66
C GLU A 71 -1.12 27.15 9.96
N ASP A 72 -1.64 25.95 10.24
CA ASP A 72 -3.06 25.67 10.52
C ASP A 72 -4.07 26.04 9.42
N LYS A 73 -3.60 26.44 8.22
CA LYS A 73 -4.46 26.66 7.05
C LYS A 73 -4.49 25.42 6.18
N GLU A 74 -5.63 24.74 6.12
CA GLU A 74 -5.86 23.65 5.18
C GLU A 74 -5.90 24.16 3.73
N ARG A 75 -5.18 23.46 2.86
CA ARG A 75 -5.21 23.62 1.41
C ARG A 75 -5.47 22.27 0.77
N ARG A 76 -6.15 22.29 -0.38
CA ARG A 76 -6.55 21.07 -1.10
C ARG A 76 -6.11 21.18 -2.55
N PHE A 77 -5.58 20.10 -3.08
CA PHE A 77 -5.36 19.94 -4.51
C PHE A 77 -5.76 18.53 -4.93
N VAL A 78 -5.91 18.32 -6.23
CA VAL A 78 -6.22 17.01 -6.80
C VAL A 78 -4.99 16.50 -7.51
N HIS A 79 -4.55 15.29 -7.16
CA HIS A 79 -3.51 14.58 -7.89
C HIS A 79 -4.17 13.69 -8.94
N GLU A 80 -3.93 14.00 -10.21
CA GLU A 80 -4.37 13.18 -11.35
C GLU A 80 -3.26 12.20 -11.71
N GLY A 81 -3.54 10.90 -11.55
CA GLY A 81 -2.67 9.84 -12.02
C GLY A 81 -2.97 9.48 -13.47
N GLY A 82 -2.39 8.36 -13.94
CA GLY A 82 -2.85 7.70 -15.15
C GLY A 82 -4.16 6.91 -14.95
N PHE A 83 -4.47 6.01 -15.87
CA PHE A 83 -5.63 5.13 -15.77
C PHE A 83 -5.29 3.80 -15.10
N MET A 84 -6.29 3.07 -14.62
CA MET A 84 -6.08 1.81 -13.91
C MET A 84 -6.36 0.61 -14.83
N ALA A 85 -5.57 -0.46 -14.68
CA ALA A 85 -5.81 -1.73 -15.32
C ALA A 85 -5.76 -2.86 -14.30
N SER A 86 -6.61 -3.88 -14.43
CA SER A 86 -6.66 -5.03 -13.54
C SER A 86 -6.29 -6.29 -14.31
N TYR A 87 -5.44 -7.12 -13.71
CA TYR A 87 -5.06 -8.42 -14.24
C TYR A 87 -4.93 -9.42 -13.10
N ARG A 88 -5.66 -10.54 -13.20
CA ARG A 88 -5.69 -11.61 -12.18
C ARG A 88 -5.94 -11.09 -10.76
N GLY A 89 -6.88 -10.15 -10.61
CA GLY A 89 -7.26 -9.57 -9.31
C GLY A 89 -6.26 -8.55 -8.74
N LYS A 90 -5.20 -8.22 -9.48
CA LYS A 90 -4.23 -7.17 -9.11
C LYS A 90 -4.47 -5.92 -9.95
N ASN A 91 -4.40 -4.75 -9.30
CA ASN A 91 -4.60 -3.46 -9.98
C ASN A 91 -3.24 -2.82 -10.27
N TYR A 92 -3.09 -2.28 -11.47
CA TYR A 92 -1.90 -1.64 -11.99
C TYR A 92 -2.26 -0.22 -12.40
N LEU A 93 -1.36 0.72 -12.15
CA LEU A 93 -1.48 2.08 -12.66
C LEU A 93 -0.78 2.16 -14.01
N VAL A 94 -1.46 2.61 -15.05
CA VAL A 94 -0.91 2.73 -16.40
C VAL A 94 -0.55 4.18 -16.67
N LYS A 95 0.70 4.44 -17.01
CA LYS A 95 1.21 5.78 -17.29
C LYS A 95 1.87 5.81 -18.67
N ILE A 96 1.55 6.83 -19.45
CA ILE A 96 2.16 7.00 -20.78
C ILE A 96 3.44 7.81 -20.66
N LYS A 97 4.54 7.25 -21.15
CA LYS A 97 5.79 7.98 -21.30
C LYS A 97 5.70 8.90 -22.51
N ARG A 98 5.73 10.21 -22.29
CA ARG A 98 5.84 11.20 -23.39
C ARG A 98 7.23 11.14 -24.01
N ARG A 99 7.37 11.52 -25.29
CA ARG A 99 8.67 11.56 -26.00
C ARG A 99 9.76 12.35 -25.28
N SER A 100 9.41 13.47 -24.66
CA SER A 100 10.33 14.31 -23.87
C SER A 100 10.42 13.93 -22.39
N ALA A 101 9.74 12.86 -21.97
CA ALA A 101 9.76 12.45 -20.58
C ALA A 101 11.15 11.90 -20.22
N ALA A 102 11.62 12.31 -19.04
CA ALA A 102 12.87 11.82 -18.50
C ALA A 102 12.85 10.28 -18.40
N PRO A 103 13.99 9.60 -18.59
CA PRO A 103 14.03 8.15 -18.53
C PRO A 103 13.58 7.66 -17.15
N PRO A 104 13.08 6.41 -17.03
CA PRO A 104 12.67 5.85 -15.74
C PRO A 104 13.77 5.85 -14.68
N SER A 105 15.04 5.86 -15.10
CA SER A 105 16.22 5.97 -14.23
C SER A 105 16.44 7.37 -13.64
N SER A 106 15.86 8.41 -14.25
CA SER A 106 16.01 9.79 -13.80
C SER A 106 15.40 9.99 -12.41
N ALA A 107 16.02 10.85 -11.59
CA ALA A 107 15.52 11.13 -10.25
C ALA A 107 14.11 11.76 -10.27
N ALA A 108 13.81 12.60 -11.26
CA ALA A 108 12.50 13.22 -11.42
C ALA A 108 11.41 12.18 -11.67
N MET A 109 11.61 11.30 -12.66
CA MET A 109 10.64 10.24 -12.98
C MET A 109 10.48 9.24 -11.83
N ARG A 110 11.58 8.88 -11.14
CA ARG A 110 11.50 8.00 -9.95
C ARG A 110 10.67 8.61 -8.82
N ARG A 111 10.84 9.91 -8.55
CA ARG A 111 10.05 10.62 -7.53
C ARG A 111 8.56 10.65 -7.89
N GLU A 112 8.26 10.94 -9.16
CA GLU A 112 6.88 10.98 -9.64
C GLU A 112 6.22 9.61 -9.59
N LEU A 113 6.90 8.56 -10.05
CA LEU A 113 6.39 7.19 -9.97
C LEU A 113 6.23 6.70 -8.52
N LEU A 114 7.14 7.11 -7.62
CA LEU A 114 7.01 6.80 -6.19
C LEU A 114 5.80 7.50 -5.56
N LEU A 115 5.56 8.77 -5.91
CA LEU A 115 4.38 9.51 -5.47
C LEU A 115 3.10 8.80 -5.93
N ASP A 116 3.04 8.43 -7.21
CA ASP A 116 1.92 7.66 -7.77
C ASP A 116 1.73 6.32 -7.06
N TYR A 117 2.82 5.60 -6.79
CA TYR A 117 2.78 4.34 -6.04
C TYR A 117 2.22 4.54 -4.62
N LEU A 118 2.61 5.61 -3.92
CA LEU A 118 2.15 5.91 -2.56
C LEU A 118 0.67 6.33 -2.51
N LEU A 119 0.22 7.11 -3.50
CA LEU A 119 -1.16 7.63 -3.56
C LEU A 119 -2.17 6.58 -4.03
N PHE A 120 -1.83 5.80 -5.06
CA PHE A 120 -2.75 4.84 -5.67
C PHE A 120 -2.59 3.41 -5.12
N GLN A 121 -1.45 3.11 -4.50
CA GLN A 121 -1.08 1.78 -3.97
C GLN A 121 -1.34 0.63 -4.96
N PRO A 122 -0.89 0.74 -6.22
CA PRO A 122 -1.07 -0.33 -7.19
C PRO A 122 -0.12 -1.50 -6.90
N ALA A 123 -0.41 -2.68 -7.46
CA ALA A 123 0.51 -3.82 -7.45
C ALA A 123 1.80 -3.55 -8.26
N GLY A 124 1.73 -2.62 -9.22
CA GLY A 124 2.85 -2.14 -10.02
C GLY A 124 2.40 -1.03 -10.96
N ILE A 125 3.36 -0.34 -11.56
CA ILE A 125 3.11 0.71 -12.55
C ILE A 125 3.49 0.17 -13.93
N LEU A 126 2.55 0.23 -14.88
CA LEU A 126 2.77 -0.11 -16.28
C LEU A 126 3.10 1.18 -17.03
N LEU A 127 4.37 1.35 -17.39
CA LEU A 127 4.81 2.47 -18.20
C LEU A 127 4.69 2.11 -19.68
N PHE A 128 3.82 2.78 -20.42
CA PHE A 128 3.66 2.58 -21.86
C PHE A 128 4.66 3.44 -22.62
N ASP A 129 5.53 2.80 -23.41
CA ASP A 129 6.42 3.44 -24.36
C ASP A 129 5.72 3.52 -25.73
N GLU A 130 5.29 4.73 -26.11
CA GLU A 130 4.59 4.96 -27.37
C GLU A 130 5.46 4.66 -28.60
N GLU A 131 6.78 4.79 -28.52
CA GLU A 131 7.66 4.61 -29.69
C GLU A 131 7.89 3.14 -30.00
N ARG A 132 7.89 2.31 -28.95
CA ARG A 132 8.15 0.87 -29.05
C ARG A 132 6.88 0.03 -28.93
N GLU A 133 5.73 0.68 -28.69
CA GLU A 133 4.43 0.06 -28.40
C GLU A 133 4.52 -1.04 -27.33
N ARG A 134 5.31 -0.79 -26.28
CA ARG A 134 5.60 -1.78 -25.24
C ARG A 134 5.32 -1.24 -23.86
N PHE A 135 4.88 -2.14 -22.98
CA PHE A 135 4.71 -1.85 -21.56
C PHE A 135 5.95 -2.29 -20.79
N GLN A 136 6.45 -1.40 -19.94
CA GLN A 136 7.45 -1.71 -18.93
C GLN A 136 6.79 -1.76 -17.56
N LEU A 137 6.84 -2.92 -16.91
CA LEU A 137 6.32 -3.10 -15.56
C LEU A 137 7.37 -2.64 -14.53
N ILE A 138 6.96 -1.71 -13.67
CA ILE A 138 7.77 -1.17 -12.58
C ILE A 138 7.15 -1.61 -11.26
N HIS A 139 7.95 -2.33 -10.47
CA HIS A 139 7.61 -2.70 -9.10
C HIS A 139 8.42 -1.88 -8.12
N PHE A 140 7.75 -1.40 -7.07
CA PHE A 140 8.38 -0.77 -5.94
C PHE A 140 8.49 -1.79 -4.82
N SER A 141 9.72 -2.08 -4.41
CA SER A 141 9.99 -2.73 -3.14
C SER A 141 10.71 -1.70 -2.27
N PRO A 142 10.40 -1.63 -0.96
CA PRO A 142 11.33 -1.01 -0.04
C PRO A 142 12.67 -1.72 -0.24
N GLY A 143 13.74 -0.95 -0.46
CA GLY A 143 15.07 -1.54 -0.33
C GLY A 143 15.20 -2.14 1.06
N GLU A 144 15.98 -3.20 1.21
CA GLU A 144 16.37 -3.69 2.53
C GLU A 144 17.14 -2.57 3.23
N VAL A 145 16.43 -1.72 3.97
CA VAL A 145 17.03 -1.07 5.11
C VAL A 145 17.30 -2.25 6.02
N SER A 146 18.56 -2.65 6.11
CA SER A 146 19.05 -3.55 7.15
C SER A 146 18.88 -2.82 8.48
N VAL A 147 17.62 -2.66 8.90
CA VAL A 147 17.30 -2.60 10.30
C VAL A 147 17.70 -3.99 10.74
N LYS A 148 18.89 -4.09 11.30
CA LYS A 148 19.36 -5.27 12.01
C LYS A 148 18.27 -5.53 13.04
N GLU A 149 17.27 -6.33 12.67
CA GLU A 149 16.23 -6.76 13.58
C GLU A 149 17.01 -7.48 14.64
N ASN A 150 17.18 -6.84 15.79
CA ASN A 150 17.77 -7.46 16.96
C ASN A 150 16.76 -8.51 17.40
N ARG A 151 16.76 -9.67 16.71
CA ARG A 151 16.02 -10.87 17.11
C ARG A 151 16.36 -11.22 18.56
N LEU A 152 17.54 -10.86 19.03
CA LEU A 152 17.95 -10.91 20.43
C LEU A 152 17.12 -10.02 21.36
N LEU A 153 16.74 -8.80 20.94
CA LEU A 153 15.82 -7.95 21.71
C LEU A 153 14.39 -8.49 21.67
N GLN A 154 13.93 -9.02 20.53
CA GLN A 154 12.60 -9.64 20.43
C GLN A 154 12.52 -10.94 21.25
N LEU A 155 13.54 -11.79 21.18
CA LEU A 155 13.68 -13.00 22.01
C LEU A 155 13.84 -12.64 23.49
N GLY A 156 14.61 -11.60 23.80
CA GLY A 156 14.76 -11.09 25.16
C GLY A 156 13.44 -10.59 25.75
N LEU A 157 12.65 -9.86 24.95
CA LEU A 157 11.31 -9.41 25.34
C LEU A 157 10.36 -10.60 25.55
N LEU A 158 10.39 -11.59 24.65
CA LEU A 158 9.59 -12.81 24.77
C LEU A 158 9.97 -13.63 26.02
N LEU A 159 11.26 -13.73 26.32
CA LEU A 159 11.77 -14.37 27.54
C LEU A 159 11.32 -13.61 28.78
N LEU A 160 11.38 -12.28 28.77
CA LEU A 160 10.98 -11.45 29.91
C LEU A 160 9.47 -11.58 30.16
N ILE A 161 8.66 -11.60 29.10
CA ILE A 161 7.22 -11.90 29.19
C ILE A 161 6.99 -13.31 29.74
N ALA A 162 7.71 -14.32 29.25
CA ALA A 162 7.58 -15.70 29.72
C ALA A 162 7.96 -15.86 31.20
N VAL A 163 9.04 -15.19 31.65
CA VAL A 163 9.45 -15.16 33.06
C VAL A 163 8.40 -14.45 33.92
N GLY A 164 7.86 -13.32 33.45
CA GLY A 164 6.78 -12.61 34.15
C GLY A 164 5.53 -13.46 34.33
N VAL A 165 5.14 -14.20 33.28
CA VAL A 165 3.99 -15.14 33.32
C VAL A 165 4.27 -16.32 34.26
N ALA A 166 5.47 -16.91 34.23
CA ALA A 166 5.84 -18.01 35.13
C ALA A 166 5.91 -17.55 36.60
N PHE A 167 6.40 -16.34 36.86
CA PHE A 167 6.45 -15.75 38.19
C PHE A 167 5.04 -15.47 38.73
N LEU A 168 4.15 -14.90 37.92
CA LEU A 168 2.74 -14.72 38.25
C LEU A 168 2.03 -16.04 38.50
N TYR A 169 2.29 -17.06 37.68
CA TYR A 169 1.75 -18.40 37.88
C TYR A 169 2.19 -18.98 39.22
N ARG A 170 3.48 -18.87 39.55
CA ARG A 170 4.02 -19.33 40.83
C ARG A 170 3.40 -18.56 42.01
N LEU A 171 3.25 -17.25 41.89
CA LEU A 171 2.70 -16.42 42.98
C LEU A 171 1.21 -16.71 43.22
N LEU A 172 0.45 -17.02 42.16
CA LEU A 172 -0.97 -17.35 42.25
C LEU A 172 -1.25 -18.80 42.70
N PHE A 173 -0.36 -19.75 42.41
CA PHE A 173 -0.57 -21.18 42.76
C PHE A 173 0.25 -21.66 43.95
N ALA A 174 1.32 -20.98 44.36
CA ALA A 174 2.16 -21.38 45.50
C ALA A 174 1.89 -20.60 46.80
N GLY A 175 1.09 -19.52 46.76
CA GLY A 175 0.71 -18.73 47.94
C GLY A 175 -0.59 -19.15 48.63
N GLY A 176 -1.17 -20.28 48.24
CA GLY A 176 -2.46 -20.77 48.72
C GLY A 176 -2.38 -22.08 49.51
N ASN A 177 -1.35 -22.24 50.35
CA ASN A 177 -1.27 -23.27 51.41
C ASN A 177 -0.87 -22.61 52.72
#